data_AF-A0A8H8M4L2-F1
#
_entry.id   AF-A0A8H8M4L2-F1
#
_cell.length_a   1.000
_cell.length_b   1.000
_cell.length_c   1.000
_cell.angle_alpha   90.00
_cell.angle_beta   90.00
_cell.angle_gamma   90.00
#
_symmetry.space_group_name_H-M   'P 1'
#
loop_
_entity.id
_entity.type
_entity.pdbx_description
1 polymer ?
#
loop_
_entity_poly.entity_id
_entity_poly.type
_entity_poly.pdbx_seq_one_letter_code
_entity_poly.pdbx_strand_id
1 'polypeptide(L)'
;MLPAEHFLNDTANFAGLQTVMISNSGTKAVSYTITHLPAGTLPTMNGTVNILGPVPQINAAASVTIKPLGIVIQPGQSGNISLAFTAPTGLDAKTFPVYSGFIQAKGDDGSVLHSSSLGVAASLKYMQVIDHTDSYLGYQVPFITNSNTSLAPAPTTFSMKVNDTPTLVYRLVGGSPLLRVDLVAATTNATSHRRSLEVGIQARGLKEVSVDAPPSKRKLLDMLSAKTLKAKIDTTATETPTLGLIDIENYPGRSTADPANYDQNAYRTVAVDRFLNGTAIPDGSYKLWLRAWRIDSSQVESWTSPVFTIKRQ
;
A
#
# COMPACT_ATOMS: atom_id res chain seq x y z
N MET A 1 28.33 -1.78 2.26
CA MET A 1 27.76 -1.02 1.13
C MET A 1 26.39 -0.51 1.55
N LEU A 2 26.05 0.75 1.27
CA LEU A 2 24.79 1.38 1.67
C LEU A 2 24.20 2.26 0.54
N PRO A 3 22.87 2.38 0.41
CA PRO A 3 21.87 1.65 1.19
C PRO A 3 21.94 0.15 0.91
N ALA A 4 21.45 -0.66 1.83
CA ALA A 4 21.39 -2.12 1.66
C ALA A 4 20.30 -2.53 0.66
N GLU A 5 19.37 -1.62 0.36
CA GLU A 5 18.23 -1.85 -0.52
C GLU A 5 17.93 -0.58 -1.34
N HIS A 6 17.50 -0.78 -2.57
CA HIS A 6 17.06 0.24 -3.52
C HIS A 6 15.58 0.03 -3.84
N PHE A 7 14.72 0.91 -3.33
CA PHE A 7 13.30 0.92 -3.67
C PHE A 7 13.10 1.69 -4.98
N LEU A 8 12.78 0.96 -6.04
CA LEU A 8 12.56 1.49 -7.38
C LEU A 8 11.11 1.95 -7.61
N ASN A 9 10.23 1.69 -6.63
CA ASN A 9 8.81 2.02 -6.61
C ASN A 9 8.01 1.39 -7.78
N ASP A 10 6.82 1.94 -8.03
CA ASP A 10 5.90 1.56 -9.09
C ASP A 10 6.17 2.37 -10.37
N THR A 11 5.50 2.04 -11.49
CA THR A 11 5.78 2.72 -12.77
C THR A 11 5.37 4.19 -12.77
N ALA A 12 4.45 4.63 -11.91
CA ALA A 12 4.05 6.04 -11.83
C ALA A 12 5.04 6.89 -11.01
N ASN A 13 5.71 6.29 -10.02
CA ASN A 13 6.65 6.96 -9.14
C ASN A 13 8.07 6.37 -9.25
N PHE A 14 8.44 5.91 -10.45
CA PHE A 14 9.66 5.14 -10.67
C PHE A 14 10.91 5.91 -10.24
N ALA A 15 11.66 5.32 -9.30
CA ALA A 15 12.86 5.90 -8.73
C ALA A 15 14.12 5.23 -9.32
N GLY A 16 14.30 5.35 -10.63
CA GLY A 16 15.34 4.63 -11.38
C GLY A 16 16.77 5.16 -11.17
N LEU A 17 16.95 6.41 -10.79
CA LEU A 17 18.27 6.98 -10.48
C LEU A 17 18.57 6.81 -9.00
N GLN A 18 19.62 6.06 -8.69
CA GLN A 18 20.03 5.71 -7.34
C GLN A 18 21.54 5.85 -7.18
N THR A 19 22.00 5.94 -5.94
CA THR A 19 23.43 5.94 -5.61
C THR A 19 23.70 4.91 -4.53
N VAL A 20 24.82 4.21 -4.66
CA VAL A 20 25.32 3.30 -3.62
C VAL A 20 26.72 3.70 -3.20
N MET A 21 26.97 3.68 -1.89
CA MET A 21 28.24 4.02 -1.27
C MET A 21 28.93 2.75 -0.73
N ILE A 22 30.20 2.59 -1.07
CA ILE A 22 31.06 1.55 -0.52
C ILE A 22 32.06 2.21 0.41
N SER A 23 32.22 1.65 1.60
CA SER A 23 33.14 2.13 2.63
C SER A 23 34.14 1.04 2.95
N ASN A 24 35.41 1.41 3.08
CA ASN A 24 36.47 0.49 3.48
C ASN A 24 36.93 0.83 4.90
N SER A 25 36.52 0.03 5.88
CA SER A 25 36.96 0.16 7.27
C SER A 25 38.25 -0.62 7.58
N GLY A 26 38.86 -1.24 6.57
CA GLY A 26 40.13 -1.95 6.69
C GLY A 26 41.34 -1.03 6.71
N THR A 27 42.51 -1.64 6.81
CA THR A 27 43.81 -0.93 6.87
C THR A 27 44.53 -0.88 5.52
N LYS A 28 44.03 -1.57 4.49
CA LYS A 28 44.57 -1.60 3.13
C LYS A 28 43.53 -1.11 2.13
N ALA A 29 43.98 -0.53 1.02
CA ALA A 29 43.08 -0.18 -0.08
C ALA A 29 42.45 -1.45 -0.68
N VAL A 30 41.20 -1.35 -1.11
CA VAL A 30 40.44 -2.45 -1.74
C VAL A 30 39.86 -1.97 -3.06
N SER A 31 40.05 -2.77 -4.11
CA SER A 31 39.49 -2.51 -5.44
C SER A 31 38.20 -3.31 -5.61
N TYR A 32 37.08 -2.63 -5.81
CA TYR A 32 35.78 -3.27 -6.00
C TYR A 32 35.39 -3.27 -7.48
N THR A 33 34.96 -4.43 -7.98
CA THR A 33 34.23 -4.55 -9.26
C THR A 33 32.74 -4.60 -8.99
N ILE A 34 31.97 -3.81 -9.73
CA ILE A 34 30.53 -3.62 -9.50
C ILE A 34 29.73 -4.27 -10.62
N THR A 35 28.79 -5.13 -10.26
CA THR A 35 27.95 -5.87 -11.22
C THR A 35 26.49 -5.87 -10.79
N HIS A 36 25.59 -6.11 -11.75
CA HIS A 36 24.17 -6.31 -11.48
C HIS A 36 23.82 -7.77 -11.67
N LEU A 37 23.17 -8.33 -10.65
CA LEU A 37 22.66 -9.69 -10.65
C LEU A 37 21.13 -9.63 -10.64
N PRO A 38 20.49 -9.74 -11.82
CA PRO A 38 19.04 -9.67 -11.93
C PRO A 38 18.37 -10.91 -11.32
N ALA A 39 17.20 -10.72 -10.74
CA ALA A 39 16.28 -11.80 -10.41
C ALA A 39 15.08 -11.81 -11.38
N GLY A 40 14.32 -12.91 -11.39
CA GLY A 40 13.11 -13.00 -12.19
C GLY A 40 11.99 -12.09 -11.68
N THR A 41 11.01 -11.82 -12.53
CA THR A 41 9.81 -11.08 -12.18
C THR A 41 8.71 -12.04 -11.74
N LEU A 42 7.99 -11.71 -10.67
CA LEU A 42 6.86 -12.47 -10.16
C LEU A 42 5.56 -11.66 -10.33
N PRO A 43 4.57 -12.13 -11.13
CA PRO A 43 3.22 -11.60 -11.05
C PRO A 43 2.64 -11.91 -9.67
N THR A 44 1.93 -10.97 -9.07
CA THR A 44 1.39 -11.11 -7.71
C THR A 44 -0.11 -11.38 -7.68
N MET A 45 -0.81 -11.03 -8.76
CA MET A 45 -2.27 -11.13 -8.87
C MET A 45 -2.71 -11.86 -10.14
N ASN A 46 -3.85 -12.54 -10.04
CA ASN A 46 -4.64 -13.02 -11.17
C ASN A 46 -6.02 -12.37 -11.10
N GLY A 47 -6.25 -11.36 -11.95
CA GLY A 47 -7.42 -10.50 -11.82
C GLY A 47 -7.36 -9.68 -10.53
N THR A 48 -8.36 -9.86 -9.66
CA THR A 48 -8.45 -9.18 -8.36
C THR A 48 -7.97 -10.04 -7.19
N VAL A 49 -7.56 -11.28 -7.44
CA VAL A 49 -7.19 -12.26 -6.42
C VAL A 49 -5.68 -12.48 -6.41
N ASN A 50 -5.10 -12.66 -5.23
CA ASN A 50 -3.67 -12.97 -5.07
C ASN A 50 -3.36 -14.38 -5.57
N ILE A 51 -2.14 -14.58 -6.10
CA ILE A 51 -1.64 -15.91 -6.44
C ILE A 51 -1.14 -16.59 -5.17
N LEU A 52 -1.82 -17.66 -4.72
CA LEU A 52 -1.49 -18.40 -3.49
C LEU A 52 -0.20 -19.22 -3.57
N GLY A 53 0.19 -19.59 -4.79
CA GLY A 53 1.40 -20.35 -5.05
C GLY A 53 1.14 -21.64 -5.83
N PRO A 54 2.18 -22.23 -6.45
CA PRO A 54 3.49 -21.60 -6.66
C PRO A 54 3.35 -20.38 -7.61
N VAL A 55 4.00 -19.27 -7.24
CA VAL A 55 3.93 -18.04 -8.05
C VAL A 55 4.80 -18.25 -9.30
N PRO A 56 4.25 -18.10 -10.52
CA PRO A 56 5.03 -18.31 -11.73
C PRO A 56 6.14 -17.27 -11.83
N GLN A 57 7.31 -17.66 -12.34
CA GLN A 57 8.40 -16.72 -12.58
C GLN A 57 8.50 -16.38 -14.06
N ILE A 58 8.52 -15.08 -14.36
CA ILE A 58 8.72 -14.55 -15.70
C ILE A 58 10.20 -14.18 -15.82
N ASN A 59 10.86 -14.65 -16.88
CA ASN A 59 12.25 -14.30 -17.19
C ASN A 59 12.35 -12.89 -17.80
N ALA A 60 11.94 -11.90 -17.02
CA ALA A 60 12.11 -10.48 -17.28
C ALA A 60 12.71 -9.85 -16.01
N ALA A 61 13.64 -8.93 -16.17
CA ALA A 61 14.31 -8.29 -15.05
C ALA A 61 14.58 -6.82 -15.36
N ALA A 62 14.87 -6.03 -14.33
CA ALA A 62 15.40 -4.70 -14.52
C ALA A 62 16.79 -4.76 -15.18
N SER A 63 17.13 -3.73 -15.94
CA SER A 63 18.51 -3.46 -16.34
C SER A 63 19.04 -2.28 -15.54
N VAL A 64 20.37 -2.16 -15.43
CA VAL A 64 21.01 -1.04 -14.74
C VAL A 64 22.27 -0.63 -15.45
N THR A 65 22.44 0.69 -15.61
CA THR A 65 23.71 1.29 -16.01
C THR A 65 24.46 1.70 -14.75
N ILE A 66 25.68 1.21 -14.58
CA ILE A 66 26.51 1.41 -13.39
C ILE A 66 27.69 2.31 -13.74
N LYS A 67 27.92 3.38 -12.96
CA LYS A 67 29.07 4.28 -13.15
C LYS A 67 29.69 4.71 -11.82
N PRO A 68 30.98 4.43 -11.56
CA PRO A 68 31.88 3.58 -12.36
C PRO A 68 31.60 2.08 -12.15
N LEU A 69 32.05 1.23 -13.09
CA LEU A 69 32.00 -0.24 -12.96
C LEU A 69 33.04 -0.81 -11.99
N GLY A 70 34.01 0.00 -11.58
CA GLY A 70 34.98 -0.36 -10.56
C GLY A 70 35.49 0.87 -9.83
N ILE A 71 35.86 0.69 -8.56
CA ILE A 71 36.32 1.78 -7.70
C ILE A 71 37.33 1.26 -6.68
N VAL A 72 38.39 2.03 -6.45
CA VAL A 72 39.39 1.74 -5.41
C VAL A 72 39.06 2.60 -4.19
N ILE A 73 38.85 1.96 -3.04
CA ILE A 73 38.52 2.64 -1.79
C ILE A 73 39.71 2.53 -0.84
N GLN A 74 40.30 3.68 -0.49
CA GLN A 74 41.41 3.76 0.45
C GLN A 74 40.98 3.39 1.88
N PRO A 75 41.91 3.01 2.77
CA PRO A 75 41.63 2.76 4.18
C PRO A 75 40.85 3.91 4.84
N GLY A 76 39.75 3.58 5.52
CA GLY A 76 38.89 4.56 6.19
C GLY A 76 38.06 5.45 5.27
N GLN A 77 38.15 5.28 3.94
CA GLN A 77 37.44 6.13 2.98
C GLN A 77 36.16 5.47 2.46
N SER A 78 35.38 6.26 1.71
CA SER A 78 34.17 5.81 1.02
C SER A 78 34.13 6.36 -0.41
N GLY A 79 33.39 5.67 -1.28
CA GLY A 79 33.21 6.06 -2.67
C GLY A 79 31.80 5.77 -3.15
N ASN A 80 31.30 6.64 -4.03
CA ASN A 80 29.94 6.58 -4.57
C ASN A 80 29.92 5.99 -5.97
N ILE A 81 28.88 5.20 -6.24
CA ILE A 81 28.57 4.63 -7.54
C ILE A 81 27.15 5.05 -7.90
N SER A 82 27.00 5.62 -9.09
CA SER A 82 25.71 5.98 -9.67
C SER A 82 25.10 4.77 -10.37
N LEU A 83 23.79 4.58 -10.17
CA LEU A 83 22.99 3.49 -10.71
C LEU A 83 21.81 4.09 -11.45
N ALA A 84 21.62 3.71 -12.71
CA ALA A 84 20.45 4.09 -13.50
C ALA A 84 19.69 2.83 -13.92
N PHE A 85 18.65 2.50 -13.17
CA PHE A 85 17.78 1.36 -13.41
C PHE A 85 16.75 1.64 -14.51
N THR A 86 16.41 0.61 -15.27
CA THR A 86 15.26 0.59 -16.18
C THR A 86 14.37 -0.60 -15.81
N ALA A 87 13.08 -0.35 -15.58
CA ALA A 87 12.12 -1.39 -15.26
C ALA A 87 11.93 -2.37 -16.45
N PRO A 88 11.60 -3.66 -16.19
CA PRO A 88 11.24 -4.59 -17.25
C PRO A 88 9.99 -4.12 -18.00
N THR A 89 9.90 -4.45 -19.29
CA THR A 89 8.80 -4.09 -20.18
C THR A 89 8.10 -5.34 -20.72
N GLY A 90 6.93 -5.16 -21.35
CA GLY A 90 6.17 -6.28 -21.94
C GLY A 90 5.45 -7.18 -20.93
N LEU A 91 5.25 -6.70 -19.70
CA LEU A 91 4.55 -7.41 -18.64
C LEU A 91 3.09 -6.96 -18.53
N ASP A 92 2.19 -7.85 -18.09
CA ASP A 92 0.81 -7.48 -17.80
C ASP A 92 0.71 -6.73 -16.46
N ALA A 93 0.52 -5.41 -16.55
CA ALA A 93 0.40 -4.53 -15.38
C ALA A 93 -0.78 -4.89 -14.46
N LYS A 94 -1.81 -5.58 -14.94
CA LYS A 94 -2.95 -6.02 -14.09
C LYS A 94 -2.54 -7.07 -13.07
N THR A 95 -1.44 -7.78 -13.31
CA THR A 95 -0.91 -8.79 -12.38
C THR A 95 0.02 -8.20 -11.32
N PHE A 96 0.24 -6.87 -11.34
CA PHE A 96 1.18 -6.14 -10.48
C PHE A 96 2.53 -6.87 -10.33
N PRO A 97 3.29 -7.03 -11.44
CA PRO A 97 4.51 -7.80 -11.42
C PRO A 97 5.58 -7.14 -10.54
N VAL A 98 6.18 -7.90 -9.65
CA VAL A 98 7.29 -7.47 -8.80
C VAL A 98 8.58 -8.00 -9.39
N TYR A 99 9.54 -7.12 -9.63
CA TYR A 99 10.86 -7.48 -10.12
C TYR A 99 11.92 -7.08 -9.10
N SER A 100 13.02 -7.83 -9.07
CA SER A 100 14.11 -7.60 -8.14
C SER A 100 15.47 -7.95 -8.73
N GLY A 101 16.50 -7.77 -7.93
CA GLY A 101 17.89 -8.07 -8.25
C GLY A 101 18.80 -7.49 -7.18
N PHE A 102 20.11 -7.58 -7.36
CA PHE A 102 21.06 -6.93 -6.47
C PHE A 102 22.27 -6.38 -7.21
N ILE A 103 22.76 -5.24 -6.74
CA ILE A 103 24.08 -4.73 -7.06
C ILE A 103 25.08 -5.47 -6.18
N GLN A 104 26.08 -6.07 -6.80
CA GLN A 104 27.17 -6.73 -6.12
C GLN A 104 28.44 -5.91 -6.28
N ALA A 105 29.16 -5.71 -5.18
CA ALA A 105 30.54 -5.23 -5.18
C ALA A 105 31.46 -6.35 -4.71
N LYS A 106 32.38 -6.79 -5.58
CA LYS A 106 33.37 -7.81 -5.27
C LYS A 106 34.75 -7.17 -5.12
N GLY A 107 35.32 -7.24 -3.93
CA GLY A 107 36.66 -6.75 -3.62
C GLY A 107 37.76 -7.72 -4.05
N ASP A 108 38.94 -7.19 -4.36
CA ASP A 108 40.17 -7.94 -4.57
C ASP A 108 40.72 -8.58 -3.28
N ASP A 109 40.26 -8.12 -2.12
CA ASP A 109 40.48 -8.71 -0.80
C ASP A 109 39.57 -9.93 -0.50
N GLY A 110 38.71 -10.33 -1.45
CA GLY A 110 37.75 -11.41 -1.31
C GLY A 110 36.40 -11.01 -0.70
N SER A 111 36.22 -9.73 -0.34
CA SER A 111 34.94 -9.24 0.15
C SER A 111 33.86 -9.29 -0.93
N VAL A 112 32.63 -9.60 -0.52
CA VAL A 112 31.45 -9.58 -1.38
C VAL A 112 30.33 -8.85 -0.66
N LEU A 113 29.90 -7.74 -1.25
CA LEU A 113 28.85 -6.89 -0.70
C LEU A 113 27.66 -6.88 -1.65
N HIS A 114 26.45 -6.84 -1.10
CA HIS A 114 25.20 -6.79 -1.86
C HIS A 114 24.35 -5.60 -1.43
N SER A 115 23.64 -5.03 -2.39
CA SER A 115 22.53 -4.11 -2.16
C SER A 115 21.38 -4.54 -3.04
N SER A 116 20.26 -4.90 -2.44
CA SER A 116 19.08 -5.40 -3.15
C SER A 116 18.38 -4.26 -3.89
N SER A 117 17.57 -4.61 -4.88
CA SER A 117 16.70 -3.70 -5.59
C SER A 117 15.34 -4.36 -5.79
N LEU A 118 14.27 -3.57 -5.67
CA LEU A 118 12.90 -4.05 -5.80
C LEU A 118 12.03 -2.97 -6.45
N GLY A 119 11.17 -3.36 -7.39
CA GLY A 119 10.18 -2.48 -7.99
C GLY A 119 8.93 -3.22 -8.46
N VAL A 120 7.90 -2.46 -8.82
CA VAL A 120 6.64 -2.97 -9.34
C VAL A 120 6.47 -2.48 -10.78
N ALA A 121 6.36 -3.41 -11.73
CA ALA A 121 6.15 -3.12 -13.15
C ALA A 121 4.67 -2.85 -13.48
N ALA A 122 4.01 -2.09 -12.62
CA ALA A 122 2.64 -1.60 -12.76
C ALA A 122 2.49 -0.31 -11.93
N SER A 123 1.38 0.42 -12.10
CA SER A 123 1.10 1.56 -11.23
C SER A 123 0.14 1.20 -10.11
N LEU A 124 0.58 1.39 -8.86
CA LEU A 124 -0.20 1.06 -7.67
C LEU A 124 -1.48 1.89 -7.54
N LYS A 125 -1.55 3.06 -8.20
CA LYS A 125 -2.76 3.90 -8.27
C LYS A 125 -3.97 3.20 -8.90
N TYR A 126 -3.73 2.14 -9.66
CA TYR A 126 -4.77 1.32 -10.30
C TYR A 126 -5.02 -0.01 -9.58
N MET A 127 -4.32 -0.28 -8.48
CA MET A 127 -4.57 -1.46 -7.66
C MET A 127 -5.95 -1.35 -7.03
N GLN A 128 -6.75 -2.40 -7.22
CA GLN A 128 -8.01 -2.53 -6.53
C GLN A 128 -7.75 -2.73 -5.04
N VAL A 129 -8.56 -2.11 -4.19
CA VAL A 129 -8.41 -2.17 -2.73
C VAL A 129 -9.51 -3.03 -2.13
N ILE A 130 -10.77 -2.73 -2.43
CA ILE A 130 -11.94 -3.46 -1.90
C ILE A 130 -12.20 -4.69 -2.77
N ASP A 131 -12.31 -5.87 -2.14
CA ASP A 131 -12.74 -7.08 -2.83
C ASP A 131 -14.24 -7.00 -3.15
N HIS A 132 -14.59 -7.28 -4.40
CA HIS A 132 -15.98 -7.28 -4.89
C HIS A 132 -16.45 -8.66 -5.38
N THR A 133 -15.65 -9.69 -5.10
CA THR A 133 -15.85 -11.06 -5.60
C THR A 133 -16.45 -11.97 -4.55
N ASP A 134 -16.87 -13.16 -4.98
CA ASP A 134 -17.28 -14.27 -4.12
C ASP A 134 -16.15 -15.30 -3.93
N SER A 135 -14.98 -15.07 -4.51
CA SER A 135 -13.96 -16.09 -4.73
C SER A 135 -13.36 -16.66 -3.44
N TYR A 136 -13.42 -15.91 -2.33
CA TYR A 136 -12.88 -16.37 -1.04
C TYR A 136 -13.95 -16.95 -0.10
N LEU A 137 -15.07 -16.25 0.10
CA LEU A 137 -16.10 -16.65 1.07
C LEU A 137 -17.23 -17.49 0.46
N GLY A 138 -17.25 -17.69 -0.86
CA GLY A 138 -18.36 -18.30 -1.58
C GLY A 138 -19.58 -17.37 -1.73
N TYR A 139 -19.47 -16.14 -1.24
CA TYR A 139 -20.48 -15.08 -1.33
C TYR A 139 -19.81 -13.74 -1.62
N GLN A 140 -20.50 -12.90 -2.38
CA GLN A 140 -19.98 -11.59 -2.78
C GLN A 140 -19.73 -10.70 -1.55
N VAL A 141 -18.50 -10.21 -1.42
CA VAL A 141 -18.13 -9.17 -0.45
C VAL A 141 -18.08 -7.78 -1.11
N PRO A 142 -18.21 -6.68 -0.35
CA PRO A 142 -18.68 -6.61 1.03
C PRO A 142 -20.18 -6.96 1.20
N PHE A 143 -20.59 -7.36 2.40
CA PHE A 143 -21.99 -7.58 2.76
C PHE A 143 -22.28 -7.28 4.24
N ILE A 144 -23.56 -7.21 4.63
CA ILE A 144 -23.99 -7.06 6.03
C ILE A 144 -24.58 -8.39 6.53
N THR A 145 -24.22 -8.77 7.75
CA THR A 145 -24.75 -9.93 8.48
C THR A 145 -25.15 -9.53 9.91
N ASN A 146 -25.81 -10.43 10.64
CA ASN A 146 -25.85 -10.36 12.10
C ASN A 146 -24.54 -10.92 12.71
N SER A 147 -24.37 -10.74 14.01
CA SER A 147 -23.22 -11.24 14.77
C SER A 147 -23.19 -12.78 14.92
N ASN A 148 -24.22 -13.50 14.45
CA ASN A 148 -24.31 -14.97 14.41
C ASN A 148 -23.93 -15.58 13.05
N THR A 149 -23.30 -14.81 12.16
CA THR A 149 -22.77 -15.24 10.84
C THR A 149 -23.79 -15.79 9.82
N SER A 150 -25.10 -15.72 10.08
CA SER A 150 -26.09 -16.05 9.06
C SER A 150 -26.26 -14.87 8.10
N LEU A 151 -26.01 -15.11 6.80
CA LEU A 151 -26.24 -14.14 5.73
C LEU A 151 -27.64 -13.55 5.88
N ALA A 152 -27.72 -12.25 6.13
CA ALA A 152 -28.99 -11.60 6.37
C ALA A 152 -29.67 -11.32 5.02
N PRO A 153 -30.81 -11.94 4.68
CA PRO A 153 -31.55 -11.55 3.49
C PRO A 153 -32.08 -10.12 3.65
N ALA A 154 -32.06 -9.34 2.55
CA ALA A 154 -32.56 -7.97 2.52
C ALA A 154 -34.08 -7.88 2.79
N PRO A 155 -34.61 -6.74 3.29
CA PRO A 155 -34.05 -5.82 4.27
C PRO A 155 -34.14 -6.40 5.68
N THR A 156 -33.01 -6.50 6.36
CA THR A 156 -32.94 -7.05 7.71
C THR A 156 -33.22 -5.95 8.73
N THR A 157 -34.15 -6.23 9.64
CA THR A 157 -34.36 -5.41 10.84
C THR A 157 -33.52 -6.01 11.96
N PHE A 158 -32.64 -5.20 12.56
CA PHE A 158 -31.79 -5.58 13.67
C PHE A 158 -32.34 -5.00 14.98
N SER A 159 -32.48 -5.84 15.99
CA SER A 159 -32.96 -5.43 17.32
C SER A 159 -31.90 -4.76 18.18
N MET A 160 -30.62 -4.83 17.78
CA MET A 160 -29.45 -4.38 18.54
C MET A 160 -29.28 -5.09 19.88
N LYS A 161 -29.91 -6.27 20.02
CA LYS A 161 -29.65 -7.20 21.13
C LYS A 161 -28.35 -7.95 20.87
N VAL A 162 -27.85 -8.62 21.91
CA VAL A 162 -26.70 -9.53 21.78
C VAL A 162 -26.98 -10.50 20.63
N ASN A 163 -26.02 -10.62 19.72
CA ASN A 163 -26.07 -11.48 18.53
C ASN A 163 -27.04 -11.04 17.40
N ASP A 164 -27.66 -9.86 17.51
CA ASP A 164 -28.54 -9.28 16.49
C ASP A 164 -28.20 -7.80 16.23
N THR A 165 -26.91 -7.57 15.95
CA THR A 165 -26.33 -6.27 15.59
C THR A 165 -25.84 -6.33 14.14
N PRO A 166 -26.09 -5.29 13.31
CA PRO A 166 -25.57 -5.25 11.96
C PRO A 166 -24.04 -5.31 12.00
N THR A 167 -23.46 -6.19 11.21
CA THR A 167 -22.01 -6.38 11.11
C THR A 167 -21.62 -6.36 9.64
N LEU A 168 -20.76 -5.42 9.25
CA LEU A 168 -20.17 -5.35 7.92
C LEU A 168 -19.06 -6.40 7.81
N VAL A 169 -19.10 -7.21 6.77
CA VAL A 169 -18.03 -8.15 6.39
C VAL A 169 -17.45 -7.71 5.07
N TYR A 170 -16.12 -7.58 5.00
CA TYR A 170 -15.42 -7.18 3.79
C TYR A 170 -14.01 -7.76 3.71
N ARG A 171 -13.41 -7.71 2.53
CA ARG A 171 -12.01 -8.11 2.29
C ARG A 171 -11.28 -7.02 1.53
N LEU A 172 -9.97 -6.95 1.75
CA LEU A 172 -9.09 -6.05 1.01
C LEU A 172 -8.12 -6.86 0.15
N VAL A 173 -8.07 -6.58 -1.15
CA VAL A 173 -7.13 -7.22 -2.10
C VAL A 173 -5.86 -6.39 -2.29
N GLY A 174 -5.94 -5.09 -2.01
CA GLY A 174 -4.81 -4.15 -1.94
C GLY A 174 -4.72 -3.46 -0.57
N GLY A 175 -3.58 -2.83 -0.30
CA GLY A 175 -3.44 -1.95 0.86
C GLY A 175 -4.10 -0.59 0.61
N SER A 176 -4.52 0.08 1.67
CA SER A 176 -5.08 1.44 1.61
C SER A 176 -4.34 2.36 2.56
N PRO A 177 -4.04 3.64 2.24
CA PRO A 177 -3.59 4.61 3.23
C PRO A 177 -4.69 4.97 4.25
N LEU A 178 -5.96 4.88 3.86
CA LEU A 178 -7.10 5.20 4.71
C LEU A 178 -8.32 4.36 4.32
N LEU A 179 -9.02 3.82 5.30
CA LEU A 179 -10.31 3.17 5.11
C LEU A 179 -11.32 3.78 6.09
N ARG A 180 -12.55 3.98 5.64
CA ARG A 180 -13.65 4.50 6.46
C ARG A 180 -14.93 3.74 6.21
N VAL A 181 -15.68 3.55 7.28
CA VAL A 181 -17.06 3.07 7.24
C VAL A 181 -17.93 4.13 7.88
N ASP A 182 -18.85 4.71 7.11
CA ASP A 182 -19.78 5.71 7.59
C ASP A 182 -21.21 5.18 7.53
N LEU A 183 -22.04 5.62 8.48
CA LEU A 183 -23.49 5.44 8.41
C LEU A 183 -24.08 6.57 7.59
N VAL A 184 -24.95 6.23 6.63
CA VAL A 184 -25.66 7.22 5.81
C VAL A 184 -27.16 6.93 5.83
N ALA A 185 -27.97 7.93 5.49
CA ALA A 185 -29.41 7.77 5.40
C ALA A 185 -29.78 6.71 4.34
N ALA A 186 -30.90 5.99 4.53
CA ALA A 186 -31.37 4.99 3.57
C ALA A 186 -31.60 5.56 2.15
N THR A 187 -31.93 6.85 2.04
CA THR A 187 -32.16 7.57 0.79
C THR A 187 -30.87 7.99 0.09
N THR A 188 -29.71 7.85 0.73
CA THR A 188 -28.43 8.25 0.14
C THR A 188 -28.12 7.38 -1.09
N ASN A 189 -27.96 8.07 -2.23
CA ASN A 189 -27.40 7.52 -3.45
C ASN A 189 -25.91 7.85 -3.49
N ALA A 190 -25.11 7.06 -2.79
CA ALA A 190 -23.65 7.20 -2.83
C ALA A 190 -23.13 6.60 -4.14
N THR A 191 -23.21 7.36 -5.24
CA THR A 191 -22.45 7.04 -6.45
C THR A 191 -20.99 7.38 -6.23
N SER A 192 -20.09 6.49 -6.67
CA SER A 192 -18.64 6.67 -6.64
C SER A 192 -18.22 7.87 -7.50
N HIS A 193 -18.29 9.08 -6.96
CA HIS A 193 -17.79 10.25 -7.65
C HIS A 193 -16.26 10.22 -7.61
N ARG A 194 -15.65 10.02 -8.79
CA ARG A 194 -14.22 10.19 -9.04
C ARG A 194 -13.82 11.60 -8.59
N ARG A 195 -13.18 11.75 -7.42
CA ARG A 195 -12.52 13.00 -7.05
C ARG A 195 -11.03 12.90 -7.35
N SER A 196 -10.51 13.98 -7.91
CA SER A 196 -9.09 14.31 -7.93
C SER A 196 -8.77 15.22 -6.73
N LEU A 197 -8.20 14.70 -5.65
CA LEU A 197 -7.27 15.44 -4.81
C LEU A 197 -6.13 15.96 -5.69
N GLU A 198 -6.16 17.24 -6.01
CA GLU A 198 -4.94 17.96 -6.38
C GLU A 198 -4.04 18.01 -5.15
N VAL A 199 -3.06 17.10 -5.10
CA VAL A 199 -1.89 17.31 -4.25
C VAL A 199 -1.09 18.42 -4.93
N GLY A 200 -1.19 19.64 -4.39
CA GLY A 200 -0.35 20.74 -4.80
C GLY A 200 1.12 20.42 -4.47
N ILE A 201 1.83 19.81 -5.42
CA ILE A 201 3.29 19.73 -5.39
C ILE A 201 3.78 21.14 -5.70
N GLN A 202 4.01 21.95 -4.66
CA GLN A 202 4.93 23.07 -4.84
C GLN A 202 6.32 22.45 -5.08
N ALA A 203 6.70 22.37 -6.36
CA ALA A 203 8.09 22.21 -6.75
C ALA A 203 8.85 23.46 -6.28
N ARG A 204 9.33 23.44 -5.02
CA ARG A 204 10.33 24.41 -4.56
C ARG A 204 11.70 23.87 -4.94
N GLY A 205 12.15 24.36 -6.10
CA GLY A 205 13.54 24.67 -6.45
C GLY A 205 14.61 23.67 -6.04
N LEU A 206 15.20 23.03 -7.05
CA LEU A 206 16.59 22.58 -7.01
C LEU A 206 17.46 23.70 -6.41
N LYS A 207 18.09 23.42 -5.26
CA LYS A 207 19.25 24.20 -4.82
C LYS A 207 20.46 23.27 -4.79
N GLU A 208 21.50 23.76 -5.43
CA GLU A 208 22.78 23.12 -5.69
C GLU A 208 23.39 22.48 -4.44
N VAL A 209 24.06 21.36 -4.72
CA VAL A 209 24.98 20.64 -3.85
C VAL A 209 26.10 21.60 -3.41
N SER A 210 26.27 21.78 -2.10
CA SER A 210 27.54 22.22 -1.53
C SER A 210 28.16 21.07 -0.74
N VAL A 211 29.36 20.71 -1.15
CA VAL A 211 30.27 19.70 -0.59
C VAL A 211 30.75 20.20 0.80
N ASP A 212 31.04 19.25 1.70
CA ASP A 212 31.65 19.41 3.04
C ASP A 212 30.73 19.54 4.28
N ALA A 213 30.37 18.38 4.87
CA ALA A 213 30.18 18.23 6.33
C ALA A 213 30.21 16.73 6.75
N PRO A 214 30.82 16.35 7.89
CA PRO A 214 30.95 14.96 8.32
C PRO A 214 29.64 14.36 8.86
N PRO A 215 29.46 13.02 8.82
CA PRO A 215 28.19 12.39 9.13
C PRO A 215 28.03 12.24 10.65
N SER A 216 27.26 13.14 11.27
CA SER A 216 26.79 12.89 12.63
C SER A 216 25.31 13.25 12.80
N LYS A 217 24.57 12.29 13.35
CA LYS A 217 23.26 12.43 14.01
C LYS A 217 22.03 12.84 13.17
N ARG A 218 21.99 12.55 11.86
CA ARG A 218 20.72 12.59 11.09
C ARG A 218 20.09 11.21 10.93
N LYS A 219 19.70 10.56 12.04
CA LYS A 219 18.79 9.40 12.06
C LYS A 219 18.12 9.26 13.43
N LEU A 220 17.04 10.04 13.63
CA LEU A 220 15.89 9.68 14.48
C LEU A 220 14.76 10.70 14.30
N LEU A 221 15.08 11.97 14.07
CA LEU A 221 14.09 13.05 13.94
C LEU A 221 13.40 13.15 12.57
N ASP A 222 13.98 12.58 11.50
CA ASP A 222 13.31 12.51 10.18
C ASP A 222 12.22 11.44 10.13
N MET A 223 12.33 10.37 10.95
CA MET A 223 11.26 9.38 11.12
C MET A 223 10.18 9.82 12.12
N LEU A 224 10.49 10.79 12.99
CA LEU A 224 9.59 11.35 14.00
C LEU A 224 8.95 12.69 13.57
N SER A 225 9.25 13.20 12.38
CA SER A 225 8.46 14.26 11.76
C SER A 225 7.23 13.69 11.07
N ALA A 226 6.32 13.09 11.86
CA ALA A 226 4.91 13.06 11.56
C ALA A 226 4.37 14.50 11.68
N LYS A 227 4.84 15.38 10.79
CA LYS A 227 4.35 16.75 10.67
C LYS A 227 2.99 16.65 10.00
N THR A 228 1.97 16.67 10.85
CA THR A 228 0.57 16.96 10.59
C THR A 228 0.25 17.16 9.11
N LEU A 229 -0.27 16.11 8.47
CA LEU A 229 -1.08 16.23 7.27
C LEU A 229 -2.30 17.08 7.60
N LYS A 230 -2.16 18.41 7.54
CA LYS A 230 -3.31 19.28 7.29
C LYS A 230 -3.61 19.17 5.81
N ALA A 231 -4.41 18.16 5.45
CA ALA A 231 -5.12 18.19 4.18
C ALA A 231 -5.91 19.49 4.15
N LYS A 232 -5.54 20.40 3.24
CA LYS A 232 -6.36 21.58 2.94
C LYS A 232 -7.55 21.02 2.16
N ILE A 233 -8.62 20.70 2.88
CA ILE A 233 -9.89 20.26 2.29
C ILE A 233 -10.41 21.46 1.52
N ASP A 234 -10.44 21.37 0.19
CA ASP A 234 -11.24 22.27 -0.64
C ASP A 234 -12.71 21.95 -0.38
N THR A 235 -13.38 22.83 0.37
CA THR A 235 -14.75 22.67 0.87
C THR A 235 -15.83 23.08 -0.14
N THR A 236 -15.49 23.26 -1.41
CA THR A 236 -16.43 23.74 -2.44
C THR A 236 -17.26 22.64 -3.11
N ALA A 237 -17.08 21.38 -2.76
CA ALA A 237 -17.90 20.27 -3.26
C ALA A 237 -18.66 19.60 -2.10
N THR A 238 -19.99 19.78 -2.07
CA THR A 238 -20.92 19.18 -1.10
C THR A 238 -20.60 17.72 -0.86
N GLU A 239 -19.99 17.42 0.28
CA GLU A 239 -19.73 16.05 0.72
C GLU A 239 -21.10 15.38 0.92
N THR A 240 -21.27 14.15 0.44
CA THR A 240 -22.48 13.38 0.73
C THR A 240 -22.62 13.33 2.26
N PRO A 241 -23.69 13.92 2.84
CA PRO A 241 -23.78 14.06 4.27
C PRO A 241 -23.85 12.67 4.91
N THR A 242 -22.86 12.37 5.75
CA THR A 242 -22.83 11.17 6.59
C THR A 242 -23.54 11.45 7.90
N LEU A 243 -24.26 10.47 8.44
CA LEU A 243 -24.87 10.57 9.77
C LEU A 243 -23.83 10.42 10.89
N GLY A 244 -22.74 9.71 10.60
CA GLY A 244 -21.58 9.59 11.48
C GLY A 244 -20.65 8.46 11.07
N LEU A 245 -19.45 8.48 11.63
CA LEU A 245 -18.41 7.49 11.38
C LEU A 245 -18.65 6.25 12.26
N ILE A 246 -18.59 5.06 11.66
CA ILE A 246 -18.65 3.78 12.35
C ILE A 246 -17.23 3.28 12.63
N ASP A 247 -16.36 3.31 11.62
CA ASP A 247 -15.00 2.81 11.74
C ASP A 247 -14.01 3.55 10.83
N ILE A 248 -12.74 3.56 11.24
CA ILE A 248 -11.64 4.16 10.51
C ILE A 248 -10.34 3.39 10.75
N GLU A 249 -9.70 2.98 9.66
CA GLU A 249 -8.39 2.34 9.71
C GLU A 249 -7.36 3.15 8.93
N ASN A 250 -6.19 3.38 9.54
CA ASN A 250 -5.05 4.01 8.88
C ASN A 250 -4.09 2.93 8.39
N TYR A 251 -3.69 3.03 7.12
CA TYR A 251 -2.75 2.10 6.49
C TYR A 251 -3.14 0.60 6.58
N PRO A 252 -4.42 0.19 6.45
CA PRO A 252 -4.74 -1.24 6.47
C PRO A 252 -4.07 -1.96 5.31
N GLY A 253 -3.36 -3.03 5.64
CA GLY A 253 -2.85 -3.99 4.67
C GLY A 253 -3.96 -4.86 4.08
N ARG A 254 -3.63 -5.51 2.96
CA ARG A 254 -4.50 -6.50 2.31
C ARG A 254 -4.88 -7.64 3.29
N SER A 255 -6.00 -8.27 3.02
CA SER A 255 -6.44 -9.50 3.67
C SER A 255 -5.52 -10.68 3.30
N THR A 256 -5.32 -11.62 4.23
CA THR A 256 -4.62 -12.87 3.89
C THR A 256 -5.48 -13.69 2.92
N ALA A 257 -4.79 -14.46 2.10
CA ALA A 257 -5.41 -15.41 1.19
C ALA A 257 -5.25 -16.86 1.70
N ASP A 258 -4.53 -17.08 2.81
CA ASP A 258 -4.33 -18.40 3.42
C ASP A 258 -5.62 -18.93 4.08
N PRO A 259 -6.26 -19.98 3.52
CA PRO A 259 -7.48 -20.56 4.08
C PRO A 259 -7.20 -21.44 5.30
N ALA A 260 -5.94 -21.81 5.59
CA ALA A 260 -5.60 -22.64 6.75
C ALA A 260 -5.55 -21.83 8.05
N ASN A 261 -5.48 -20.50 7.95
CA ASN A 261 -5.36 -19.57 9.08
C ASN A 261 -6.46 -18.50 9.02
N TYR A 262 -7.73 -18.93 9.05
CA TYR A 262 -8.90 -18.02 9.04
C TYR A 262 -8.83 -16.91 10.10
N ASP A 263 -8.18 -17.18 11.23
CA ASP A 263 -8.03 -16.24 12.34
C ASP A 263 -7.05 -15.08 12.04
N GLN A 264 -6.29 -15.13 10.94
CA GLN A 264 -5.21 -14.18 10.63
C GLN A 264 -5.58 -13.15 9.54
N ASN A 265 -6.58 -12.29 9.79
CA ASN A 265 -6.98 -11.22 8.85
C ASN A 265 -7.42 -11.75 7.48
N ALA A 266 -8.11 -12.91 7.46
CA ALA A 266 -8.71 -13.44 6.24
C ALA A 266 -9.78 -12.46 5.74
N TYR A 267 -10.71 -12.07 6.59
CA TYR A 267 -11.68 -11.03 6.29
C TYR A 267 -11.78 -10.08 7.47
N ARG A 268 -12.43 -8.95 7.23
CA ARG A 268 -12.62 -7.90 8.22
C ARG A 268 -14.09 -7.83 8.60
N THR A 269 -14.32 -7.57 9.87
CA THR A 269 -15.67 -7.37 10.42
C THR A 269 -15.73 -6.05 11.16
N VAL A 270 -16.81 -5.31 10.95
CA VAL A 270 -17.10 -4.06 11.67
C VAL A 270 -18.51 -4.16 12.23
N ALA A 271 -18.63 -4.26 13.55
CA ALA A 271 -19.91 -4.21 14.23
C ALA A 271 -20.45 -2.77 14.20
N VAL A 272 -21.73 -2.63 13.88
CA VAL A 272 -22.43 -1.35 13.81
C VAL A 272 -23.30 -1.20 15.06
N ASP A 273 -22.66 -1.03 16.22
CA ASP A 273 -23.34 -0.89 17.52
C ASP A 273 -23.54 0.58 17.92
N ARG A 274 -22.51 1.40 17.71
CA ARG A 274 -22.45 2.82 18.03
C ARG A 274 -21.62 3.57 16.99
N PHE A 275 -21.74 4.89 16.99
CA PHE A 275 -20.77 5.72 16.27
C PHE A 275 -19.41 5.66 16.96
N LEU A 276 -18.33 5.88 16.20
CA LEU A 276 -16.96 5.86 16.69
C LEU A 276 -16.74 6.82 17.88
N ASN A 277 -17.52 7.91 17.97
CA ASN A 277 -17.48 8.86 19.09
C ASN A 277 -18.18 8.36 20.37
N GLY A 278 -18.70 7.13 20.37
CA GLY A 278 -19.38 6.50 21.49
C GLY A 278 -20.90 6.67 21.51
N THR A 279 -21.45 7.57 20.69
CA THR A 279 -22.90 7.89 20.71
C THR A 279 -23.74 6.75 20.11
N ALA A 280 -24.91 6.52 20.69
CA ALA A 280 -25.82 5.48 20.23
C ALA A 280 -26.41 5.82 18.86
N ILE A 281 -26.50 4.83 17.98
CA ILE A 281 -27.19 4.97 16.69
C ILE A 281 -28.70 4.91 16.95
N PRO A 282 -29.49 5.94 16.57
CA PRO A 282 -30.94 5.91 16.76
C PRO A 282 -31.62 4.77 16.00
N ASP A 283 -32.86 4.47 16.37
CA ASP A 283 -33.72 3.60 15.57
C ASP A 283 -34.05 4.29 14.23
N GLY A 284 -34.03 3.53 13.14
CA GLY A 284 -34.18 4.09 11.81
C GLY A 284 -33.72 3.15 10.71
N SER A 285 -33.77 3.63 9.46
CA SER A 285 -33.29 2.88 8.30
C SER A 285 -32.08 3.56 7.68
N TYR A 286 -31.06 2.77 7.39
CA TYR A 286 -29.71 3.25 7.06
C TYR A 286 -29.06 2.42 5.95
N LYS A 287 -27.94 2.93 5.45
CA LYS A 287 -26.95 2.18 4.66
C LYS A 287 -25.57 2.39 5.29
N LEU A 288 -24.66 1.46 5.06
CA LEU A 288 -23.24 1.64 5.30
C LEU A 288 -22.56 2.11 4.03
N TRP A 289 -21.61 3.04 4.16
CA TRP A 289 -20.75 3.50 3.10
C TRP A 289 -19.30 3.18 3.44
N LEU A 290 -18.76 2.14 2.81
CA LEU A 290 -17.35 1.77 2.89
C LEU A 290 -16.58 2.57 1.85
N ARG A 291 -15.48 3.20 2.27
CA ARG A 291 -14.59 3.99 1.41
C ARG A 291 -13.15 3.57 1.66
N ALA A 292 -12.41 3.31 0.59
CA ALA A 292 -10.99 3.01 0.65
C ALA A 292 -10.23 3.91 -0.33
N TRP A 293 -9.20 4.60 0.16
CA TRP A 293 -8.37 5.47 -0.66
C TRP A 293 -7.35 4.62 -1.41
N ARG A 294 -7.03 4.98 -2.66
CA ARG A 294 -5.96 4.28 -3.39
C ARG A 294 -4.59 4.88 -3.06
N ILE A 295 -3.55 4.04 -3.08
CA ILE A 295 -2.16 4.49 -2.93
C ILE A 295 -1.82 5.46 -4.07
N ASP A 296 -1.13 6.55 -3.75
CA ASP A 296 -0.66 7.57 -4.70
C ASP A 296 -1.76 8.10 -5.64
N SER A 297 -2.98 8.13 -5.13
CA SER A 297 -4.14 8.51 -5.90
C SER A 297 -5.09 9.31 -5.05
N SER A 298 -5.72 10.25 -5.73
CA SER A 298 -6.88 10.95 -5.23
C SER A 298 -8.16 10.12 -5.24
N GLN A 299 -8.14 9.00 -5.98
CA GLN A 299 -9.31 8.19 -6.20
C GLN A 299 -9.65 7.39 -4.94
N VAL A 300 -10.95 7.32 -4.69
CA VAL A 300 -11.55 6.56 -3.60
C VAL A 300 -12.40 5.47 -4.21
N GLU A 301 -12.13 4.23 -3.83
CA GLU A 301 -13.05 3.12 -4.04
C GLU A 301 -14.13 3.17 -2.99
N SER A 302 -15.36 2.86 -3.37
CA SER A 302 -16.47 2.88 -2.44
C SER A 302 -17.46 1.78 -2.70
N TRP A 303 -18.03 1.27 -1.62
CA TRP A 303 -19.15 0.34 -1.63
C TRP A 303 -20.25 0.85 -0.71
N THR A 304 -21.50 0.64 -1.10
CA THR A 304 -22.66 1.00 -0.28
C THR A 304 -23.53 -0.22 -0.07
N SER A 305 -23.93 -0.45 1.18
CA SER A 305 -24.77 -1.59 1.52
C SER A 305 -26.21 -1.44 0.99
N PRO A 306 -26.95 -2.54 0.89
CA PRO A 306 -28.41 -2.50 0.93
C PRO A 306 -28.93 -1.76 2.18
N VAL A 307 -30.20 -1.34 2.13
CA VAL A 307 -30.85 -0.71 3.28
C VAL A 307 -31.08 -1.75 4.38
N PHE A 308 -30.77 -1.37 5.62
CA PHE A 308 -31.11 -2.13 6.83
C PHE A 308 -31.82 -1.23 7.84
N THR A 309 -32.56 -1.84 8.76
CA THR A 309 -33.32 -1.12 9.78
C THR A 309 -32.81 -1.48 11.17
N ILE A 310 -32.64 -0.49 12.03
CA ILE A 310 -32.44 -0.66 13.47
C ILE A 310 -33.78 -0.37 14.15
N LYS A 311 -34.26 -1.33 14.94
CA LYS A 311 -35.48 -1.19 15.73
C LYS A 311 -35.33 -1.93 17.05
N ARG A 312 -35.09 -1.18 18.13
CA ARG A 312 -34.98 -1.76 19.48
C ARG A 312 -36.37 -2.21 19.94
N GLN A 313 -36.45 -3.46 20.38
CA GLN A 313 -37.66 -4.05 20.99
C GLN A 313 -37.59 -3.98 22.50
#